data_AF-A0A845LC09-F1
#
_entry.id   AF-A0A845LC09-F1
#
_cell.length_a   1.000
_cell.length_b   1.000
_cell.length_c   1.000
_cell.angle_alpha   90.00
_cell.angle_beta   90.00
_cell.angle_gamma   90.00
#
_symmetry.space_group_name_H-M   'P 1'
#
loop_
_entity.id
_entity.type
_entity.pdbx_description
1 polymer ?
#
loop_
_entity_poly.entity_id
_entity_poly.type
_entity_poly.pdbx_seq_one_letter_code
_entity_poly.pdbx_strand_id
1 'polypeptide(L)'
;MSIIKGVLIEERERLIEMEKMIKKRIEQLPKGSIRIRKLGKKEYRYFVYREGSKVKNQYLKLSDDEVEELQMKIAERKRLEQTLKSIQEDFRIIRRALR
;
A
#
# COMPACT_ATOMS: atom_id res chain seq x y z
N MET A 1 4.25 27.61 26.15
CA MET A 1 4.54 26.30 25.52
C MET A 1 5.92 26.42 24.87
N SER A 2 6.84 25.48 25.05
CA SER A 2 8.15 25.56 24.37
C SER A 2 7.96 25.51 22.85
N ILE A 3 8.70 26.32 22.10
CA ILE A 3 8.65 26.38 20.62
C ILE A 3 8.77 24.97 20.02
N ILE A 4 9.68 24.15 20.58
CA ILE A 4 9.90 22.76 20.17
C ILE A 4 8.62 21.91 20.33
N LYS A 5 7.87 22.11 21.42
CA LYS A 5 6.63 21.37 21.67
C LYS A 5 5.52 21.78 20.68
N GLY A 6 5.46 23.05 20.28
CA GLY A 6 4.54 23.55 19.25
C GLY A 6 4.78 22.86 17.91
N VAL A 7 6.03 22.89 17.44
CA VAL A 7 6.45 22.27 16.17
C VAL A 7 6.13 20.77 16.15
N LEU A 8 6.37 20.05 17.25
CA LEU A 8 6.05 18.62 17.35
C LEU A 8 4.53 18.33 17.30
N ILE A 9 3.68 19.26 17.75
CA ILE A 9 2.23 19.11 17.67
C ILE A 9 1.75 19.35 16.24
N GLU A 10 2.24 20.39 15.58
CA GLU A 10 1.93 20.69 14.18
C GLU A 10 2.34 19.54 13.26
N GLU A 11 3.54 18.98 13.47
CA GLU A 11 4.00 17.82 12.69
C GLU A 11 3.14 16.58 12.95
N ARG A 12 2.72 16.36 14.22
CA ARG A 12 1.79 15.27 14.55
C ARG A 12 0.48 15.38 13.77
N GLU A 13 -0.08 16.59 13.67
CA GLU A 13 -1.33 16.85 12.94
C GLU A 13 -1.16 16.63 11.43
N ARG A 14 -0.07 17.14 10.84
CA ARG A 14 0.30 16.87 9.45
C ARG A 14 0.38 15.38 9.15
N LEU A 15 1.05 14.60 10.01
CA LEU A 15 1.18 13.15 9.82
C LEU A 15 -0.18 12.43 9.89
N ILE A 16 -1.10 12.86 10.77
CA ILE A 16 -2.46 12.29 10.86
C ILE A 16 -3.22 12.50 9.55
N GLU A 17 -3.17 13.71 8.98
CA GLU A 17 -3.83 14.00 7.71
C GLU A 17 -3.23 13.19 6.57
N MET A 18 -1.90 13.11 6.51
CA MET A 18 -1.19 12.32 5.50
C MET A 18 -1.51 10.83 5.61
N GLU A 19 -1.58 10.29 6.83
CA GLU A 19 -1.96 8.90 7.09
C GLU A 19 -3.37 8.61 6.54
N LYS A 20 -4.33 9.52 6.79
CA LYS A 20 -5.71 9.40 6.34
C LYS A 20 -5.81 9.40 4.81
N MET A 21 -5.06 10.28 4.14
CA MET A 21 -5.04 10.36 2.68
C MET A 21 -4.45 9.09 2.05
N ILE A 22 -3.34 8.60 2.60
CA ILE A 22 -2.67 7.38 2.11
C ILE A 22 -3.57 6.16 2.31
N LYS A 23 -4.22 6.01 3.47
CA LYS A 23 -5.16 4.91 3.73
C LYS A 23 -6.28 4.86 2.69
N LYS A 24 -6.91 6.01 2.41
CA LYS A 24 -7.96 6.11 1.37
C LYS A 24 -7.44 5.69 0.00
N ARG A 25 -6.22 6.10 -0.38
CA ARG A 25 -5.63 5.72 -1.66
C ARG A 25 -5.33 4.23 -1.74
N ILE A 26 -4.82 3.63 -0.66
CA ILE A 26 -4.57 2.17 -0.57
C ILE A 26 -5.87 1.38 -0.75
N GLU A 27 -6.99 1.85 -0.18
CA GLU A 27 -8.30 1.19 -0.30
C GLU A 27 -8.81 1.14 -1.75
N GLN A 28 -8.47 2.14 -2.57
CA GLN A 28 -8.85 2.20 -3.99
C GLN A 28 -8.00 1.32 -4.90
N LEU A 29 -6.84 0.84 -4.42
CA LEU A 29 -5.89 0.07 -5.21
C LEU A 29 -6.10 -1.44 -5.02
N PRO A 30 -5.83 -2.28 -6.05
CA PRO A 30 -6.02 -3.72 -5.97
C PRO A 30 -5.06 -4.36 -4.94
N LYS A 31 -5.62 -5.20 -4.06
CA LYS A 31 -4.85 -5.99 -3.09
C LYS A 31 -4.46 -7.33 -3.71
N GLY A 32 -3.16 -7.61 -3.81
CA GLY A 32 -2.69 -8.92 -4.26
C GLY A 32 -1.38 -8.85 -5.04
N SER A 33 -1.16 -9.85 -5.88
CA SER A 33 -0.05 -9.92 -6.81
C SER A 33 -0.47 -10.63 -8.09
N ILE A 34 0.28 -10.40 -9.18
CA ILE A 34 0.14 -11.19 -10.39
C ILE A 34 1.20 -12.29 -10.36
N ARG A 35 0.75 -13.53 -10.60
CA ARG A 35 1.60 -14.71 -10.75
C ARG A 35 1.55 -15.16 -12.19
N ILE A 36 2.73 -15.33 -12.78
CA ILE A 36 2.90 -15.82 -14.14
C ILE A 36 3.34 -17.28 -14.07
N ARG A 37 2.65 -18.15 -14.81
CA ARG A 37 2.96 -19.57 -14.95
C ARG A 37 3.22 -19.88 -16.42
N LYS A 38 4.43 -20.35 -16.73
CA LYS A 38 4.80 -20.80 -18.08
C LYS A 38 4.60 -22.31 -18.17
N LEU A 39 3.89 -22.76 -19.21
CA LEU A 39 3.70 -24.18 -19.52
C LEU A 39 4.00 -24.38 -21.01
N GLY A 40 5.19 -24.91 -21.31
CA GLY A 40 5.71 -24.94 -22.67
C GLY A 40 5.84 -23.54 -23.26
N LYS A 41 5.25 -23.30 -24.43
CA LYS A 41 5.20 -21.98 -25.09
C LYS A 41 4.06 -21.07 -24.60
N LYS A 42 3.17 -21.56 -23.73
CA LYS A 42 2.01 -20.80 -23.25
C LYS A 42 2.31 -20.14 -21.91
N GLU A 43 1.91 -18.88 -21.78
CA GLU A 43 1.95 -18.13 -20.53
C GLU A 43 0.55 -17.98 -19.96
N TYR A 44 0.40 -18.29 -18.67
CA TYR A 44 -0.84 -18.18 -17.93
C TYR A 44 -0.66 -17.21 -16.78
N ARG A 45 -1.52 -16.21 -16.69
CA ARG A 45 -1.44 -15.16 -15.68
C ARG A 45 -2.57 -15.31 -14.68
N TYR A 46 -2.24 -15.16 -13.40
CA TYR A 46 -3.18 -15.30 -12.31
C TYR A 46 -3.08 -14.11 -11.36
N PHE A 47 -4.20 -13.51 -11.00
CA PHE A 47 -4.28 -12.57 -9.90
C PHE A 47 -4.46 -13.34 -8.60
N VAL A 48 -3.53 -13.16 -7.67
CA VAL A 48 -3.47 -13.85 -6.40
C VAL A 48 -3.78 -12.85 -5.30
N TYR A 49 -4.88 -13.09 -4.57
CA TYR A 49 -5.31 -12.21 -3.49
C TYR A 49 -5.87 -13.01 -2.32
N ARG A 50 -5.92 -12.37 -1.14
CA ARG A 50 -6.55 -12.95 0.05
C ARG A 50 -7.94 -12.38 0.22
N GLU A 51 -8.91 -13.27 0.33
CA GLU A 51 -10.28 -12.96 0.75
C GLU A 51 -10.52 -13.66 2.09
N GLY A 52 -10.56 -12.87 3.17
CA GLY A 52 -10.56 -13.39 4.53
C GLY A 52 -9.32 -14.26 4.80
N SER A 53 -9.55 -15.52 5.18
CA SER A 53 -8.50 -16.50 5.47
C SER A 53 -8.01 -17.27 4.24
N LYS A 54 -8.68 -17.15 3.08
CA LYS A 54 -8.38 -17.96 1.89
C LYS A 54 -7.57 -17.17 0.86
N VAL A 55 -6.62 -17.85 0.23
CA VAL A 55 -5.90 -17.34 -0.94
C VAL A 55 -6.65 -17.77 -2.20
N LYS A 56 -7.09 -16.81 -3.01
CA LYS A 56 -7.71 -17.03 -4.32
C LYS A 56 -6.70 -16.81 -5.44
N ASN A 57 -6.74 -17.67 -6.45
CA ASN A 57 -5.98 -17.52 -7.69
C ASN A 57 -6.98 -17.36 -8.83
N GLN A 58 -7.15 -16.14 -9.33
CA GLN A 58 -8.06 -15.82 -10.41
C GLN A 58 -7.30 -15.76 -11.72
N TYR A 59 -7.70 -16.55 -12.72
CA TYR A 59 -7.09 -16.48 -14.04
C TYR A 59 -7.37 -15.12 -14.69
N LEU A 60 -6.33 -14.47 -15.22
CA LEU A 60 -6.41 -13.19 -15.90
C LEU A 60 -6.45 -13.42 -17.40
N LYS A 61 -7.61 -13.13 -18.02
CA LYS A 61 -7.78 -13.04 -19.47
C LYS A 61 -7.65 -11.58 -19.91
N LEU A 62 -6.54 -10.96 -19.57
CA LEU A 62 -6.23 -9.56 -19.86
C LEU A 62 -5.15 -9.50 -20.96
N SER A 63 -5.13 -8.43 -21.72
CA SER A 63 -4.02 -8.12 -22.63
C SER A 63 -2.72 -7.87 -21.85
N ASP A 64 -1.59 -7.80 -22.55
CA ASP A 64 -0.30 -7.48 -21.93
C ASP A 64 -0.33 -6.08 -21.29
N ASP A 65 -0.93 -5.10 -21.97
CA ASP A 65 -1.06 -3.71 -21.47
C ASP A 65 -1.93 -3.63 -20.21
N GLU A 66 -3.07 -4.34 -20.18
CA GLU A 66 -3.95 -4.37 -19.02
C GLU A 66 -3.28 -5.04 -17.81
N VAL A 67 -2.44 -6.06 -18.06
CA VAL A 67 -1.64 -6.70 -17.02
C VAL A 67 -0.59 -5.75 -16.49
N GLU A 68 0.08 -4.99 -17.36
CA GLU A 68 1.06 -3.99 -16.95
C GLU A 68 0.40 -2.88 -16.10
N GLU A 69 -0.74 -2.35 -16.51
CA GLU A 69 -1.49 -1.36 -15.73
C GLU A 69 -1.87 -1.92 -14.35
N LEU A 70 -2.34 -3.16 -14.29
CA LEU A 70 -2.64 -3.84 -13.03
C LEU A 70 -1.39 -4.02 -12.16
N GLN A 71 -0.24 -4.36 -12.74
CA GLN A 71 1.04 -4.44 -12.03
C GLN A 71 1.45 -3.08 -11.45
N MET A 72 1.30 -1.99 -12.22
CA MET A 72 1.60 -0.64 -11.76
C MET A 72 0.73 -0.25 -10.56
N LYS A 73 -0.58 -0.52 -10.61
CA LYS A 73 -1.50 -0.25 -9.49
C LYS A 73 -1.15 -1.07 -8.23
N ILE A 74 -0.79 -2.34 -8.40
CA ILE A 74 -0.33 -3.19 -7.29
C ILE A 74 0.99 -2.66 -6.70
N ALA A 75 1.91 -2.21 -7.55
CA ALA A 75 3.19 -1.64 -7.12
C ALA A 75 3.00 -0.32 -6.37
N GLU A 76 2.12 0.57 -6.88
CA GLU A 76 1.72 1.81 -6.20
C GLU A 76 1.19 1.50 -4.80
N ARG A 77 0.28 0.51 -4.68
CA ARG A 77 -0.27 0.10 -3.39
C ARG A 77 0.83 -0.30 -2.40
N LYS A 78 1.78 -1.13 -2.84
CA LYS A 78 2.89 -1.58 -1.99
C LYS A 78 3.77 -0.43 -1.52
N ARG A 79 4.06 0.53 -2.40
CA ARG A 79 4.83 1.74 -2.05
C ARG A 79 4.09 2.56 -0.99
N LEU A 80 2.79 2.79 -1.18
CA LEU A 80 1.96 3.50 -0.21
C LEU A 80 1.86 2.77 1.14
N GLU A 81 1.74 1.44 1.12
CA GLU A 81 1.76 0.62 2.35
C GLU A 81 3.10 0.72 3.10
N GLN A 82 4.23 0.86 2.38
CA GLN A 82 5.53 1.12 2.99
C GLN A 82 5.59 2.54 3.59
N THR A 83 5.18 3.56 2.85
CA THR A 83 5.11 4.95 3.34
C THR A 83 4.23 5.05 4.58
N LEU A 84 3.09 4.35 4.59
CA LEU A 84 2.18 4.32 5.72
C LEU A 84 2.86 3.77 6.99
N LYS A 85 3.67 2.71 6.85
CA LYS A 85 4.44 2.17 7.98
C LYS A 85 5.43 3.19 8.53
N SER A 86 6.17 3.88 7.65
CA SER A 86 7.11 4.92 8.07
C SER A 86 6.41 6.07 8.82
N ILE A 87 5.27 6.55 8.32
CA ILE A 87 4.45 7.57 9.01
C ILE A 87 4.04 7.10 10.40
N GLN A 88 3.66 5.82 10.55
CA GLN A 88 3.26 5.26 11.84
C GLN A 88 4.45 5.14 12.82
N GLU A 89 5.65 4.91 12.31
CA GLU A 89 6.89 4.93 13.10
C GLU A 89 7.22 6.36 13.55
N ASP A 90 7.17 7.35 12.65
CA ASP A 90 7.39 8.76 12.95
C ASP A 90 6.40 9.26 14.01
N PHE A 91 5.12 8.92 13.85
CA PHE A 91 4.09 9.23 14.83
C PHE A 91 4.38 8.64 16.22
N ARG A 92 4.91 7.41 16.27
CA ARG A 92 5.31 6.76 17.53
C ARG A 92 6.46 7.50 18.21
N ILE A 93 7.42 8.01 17.44
CA ILE A 93 8.56 8.78 17.94
C ILE A 93 8.07 10.13 18.50
N ILE A 94 7.28 10.88 17.74
CA ILE A 94 6.73 12.18 18.16
C ILE A 94 5.87 12.02 19.41
N ARG A 95 5.04 10.97 19.48
CA ARG A 95 4.23 10.67 20.66
C ARG A 95 5.08 10.43 21.91
N ARG A 96 6.24 9.78 21.78
CA ARG A 96 7.19 9.58 22.89
C ARG A 96 7.86 10.90 23.30
N ALA A 97 8.20 11.75 22.35
CA ALA A 97 8.84 13.05 22.62
C ALA A 97 7.90 14.09 23.26
N LEU A 98 6.58 13.95 23.04
CA LEU A 98 5.55 14.81 23.64
C LEU A 98 5.03 14.34 25.00
N ARG A 99 5.43 13.15 25.45
CA ARG A 99 5.07 12.56 26.75
C ARG A 99 5.90 13.18 27.87
#